data_AF-A0A848QE12-F1
#
_entry.id   AF-A0A848QE12-F1
#
_cell.length_a   1.000
_cell.length_b   1.000
_cell.length_c   1.000
_cell.angle_alpha   90.00
_cell.angle_beta   90.00
_cell.angle_gamma   90.00
#
_symmetry.space_group_name_H-M   'P 1'
#
loop_
_entity.id
_entity.type
_entity.pdbx_description
1 polymer ?
#
loop_
_entity_poly.entity_id
_entity_poly.type
_entity_poly.pdbx_seq_one_letter_code
_entity_poly.pdbx_strand_id
1 'polypeptide(L)'
;MEPQHLSDNQRWQIALAKDRNFDGVFVTGVHSTGIYCRPSCPARKPLRKNVVFYLTCAAAEAAGLRPCKRCTPETIAPDEQAVLRCLDVLRRSETLVSLGKLGVITGYSPTHLQRVFKRAVGLSPAAYHRALRRERASEALSSGLNVTDALYSAGYSGPSRFYDENKDRLGMTASAWSNGGRGAVIRYKVADTSLGPMLVAATDKGVCRLSFAEDRNELEKRFPNAELIEGGAEFSKMLADVVAAVEQPGHAPHIPLDVKGTAFQEAVWEQLRQIPPGETRSYAEIAAAAGNPKAVRAAGSANGANSVAVLIPCHRVVRSDGSLGGYAYGTEIKQELLKREQPDG
;
A
#
# COMPACT_ATOMS: atom_id res chain seq x y z
N MET A 1 -20.22 -11.46 16.90
CA MET A 1 -20.80 -12.24 18.02
C MET A 1 -19.72 -13.18 18.50
N GLU A 2 -19.20 -12.98 19.72
CA GLU A 2 -18.16 -13.85 20.25
C GLU A 2 -18.66 -15.30 20.41
N PRO A 3 -17.87 -16.33 20.01
CA PRO A 3 -18.28 -17.73 20.01
C PRO A 3 -18.71 -18.32 21.37
N GLN A 4 -18.49 -17.60 22.48
CA GLN A 4 -18.68 -18.09 23.84
C GLN A 4 -20.11 -17.91 24.41
N HIS A 5 -21.02 -17.23 23.71
CA HIS A 5 -22.36 -16.88 24.22
C HIS A 5 -23.54 -17.59 23.53
N LEU A 6 -23.34 -18.78 22.95
CA LEU A 6 -24.46 -19.56 22.39
C LEU A 6 -25.24 -20.30 23.49
N SER A 7 -26.56 -20.20 23.47
CA SER A 7 -27.47 -21.06 24.25
C SER A 7 -27.64 -22.44 23.60
N ASP A 8 -28.09 -23.42 24.38
CA ASP A 8 -28.35 -24.77 23.89
C ASP A 8 -29.43 -24.83 22.80
N ASN A 9 -30.43 -23.95 22.88
CA ASN A 9 -31.44 -23.85 21.82
C ASN A 9 -30.84 -23.32 20.52
N GLN A 10 -29.92 -22.35 20.58
CA GLN A 10 -29.21 -21.85 19.40
C GLN A 10 -28.29 -22.93 18.80
N ARG A 11 -27.50 -23.61 19.63
CA ARG A 11 -26.65 -24.75 19.19
C ARG A 11 -27.48 -25.83 18.52
N TRP A 12 -28.68 -26.09 19.02
CA TRP A 12 -29.62 -27.04 18.41
C TRP A 12 -30.12 -26.58 17.03
N GLN A 13 -30.52 -25.32 16.88
CA GLN A 13 -30.92 -24.80 15.57
C GLN A 13 -29.77 -24.82 14.56
N ILE A 14 -28.56 -24.47 14.99
CA ILE A 14 -27.34 -24.54 14.16
C ILE A 14 -27.07 -25.98 13.70
N ALA A 15 -27.15 -26.96 14.60
CA ALA A 15 -26.97 -28.37 14.25
C ALA A 15 -28.08 -28.89 13.32
N LEU A 16 -29.33 -28.41 13.47
CA LEU A 16 -30.43 -28.75 12.56
C LEU A 16 -30.25 -28.17 11.16
N ALA A 17 -29.70 -26.96 11.07
CA ALA A 17 -29.35 -26.25 9.84
C ALA A 17 -28.09 -26.82 9.16
N LYS A 18 -27.30 -27.64 9.87
CA LYS A 18 -26.00 -28.16 9.44
C LYS A 18 -25.03 -27.05 9.05
N ASP A 19 -25.03 -25.96 9.82
CA ASP A 19 -24.23 -24.79 9.51
C ASP A 19 -22.74 -25.04 9.78
N ARG A 20 -21.95 -25.01 8.70
CA ARG A 20 -20.49 -25.21 8.70
C ARG A 20 -19.73 -24.08 9.38
N ASN A 21 -20.32 -22.90 9.53
CA ASN A 21 -19.65 -21.75 10.15
C ASN A 21 -19.41 -21.94 11.66
N PHE A 22 -20.09 -22.91 12.28
CA PHE A 22 -19.95 -23.23 13.70
C PHE A 22 -19.16 -24.52 13.95
N ASP A 23 -18.62 -25.15 12.90
CA ASP A 23 -17.67 -26.25 13.06
C ASP A 23 -16.46 -25.76 13.86
N GLY A 24 -16.10 -26.49 14.93
CA GLY A 24 -15.01 -26.10 15.84
C GLY A 24 -15.43 -25.16 16.98
N VAL A 25 -16.63 -24.57 16.94
CA VAL A 25 -17.17 -23.76 18.05
C VAL A 25 -17.76 -24.63 19.17
N PHE A 26 -18.42 -25.73 18.77
CA PHE A 26 -18.92 -26.76 19.68
C PHE A 26 -19.08 -28.08 18.92
N VAL A 27 -19.27 -29.18 19.65
CA VAL A 27 -19.65 -30.48 19.10
C VAL A 27 -20.98 -30.94 19.69
N THR A 28 -21.73 -31.70 18.88
CA THR A 28 -23.01 -32.30 19.24
C THR A 28 -22.76 -33.73 19.71
N GLY A 29 -22.88 -33.98 21.02
CA GLY A 29 -22.79 -35.30 21.62
C GLY A 29 -24.15 -36.01 21.62
N VAL A 30 -24.22 -37.20 21.02
CA VAL A 30 -25.42 -38.02 20.94
C VAL A 30 -25.26 -39.24 21.85
N HIS A 31 -25.80 -39.14 23.06
CA HIS A 31 -25.58 -40.12 24.14
C HIS A 31 -26.23 -41.47 23.86
N SER A 32 -27.32 -41.51 23.09
CA SER A 32 -27.95 -42.79 22.70
C SER A 32 -27.07 -43.65 21.77
N THR A 33 -26.11 -43.04 21.07
CA THR A 33 -25.19 -43.75 20.16
C THR A 33 -23.74 -43.72 20.62
N GLY A 34 -23.43 -42.96 21.67
CA GLY A 34 -22.06 -42.74 22.15
C GLY A 34 -21.18 -41.97 21.15
N ILE A 35 -21.76 -41.13 20.27
CA ILE A 35 -21.03 -40.47 19.18
C ILE A 35 -21.14 -38.96 19.32
N TYR A 36 -20.03 -38.24 19.15
CA TYR A 36 -20.07 -36.78 18.95
C TYR A 36 -19.75 -36.38 17.51
N CYS A 37 -20.39 -35.30 17.05
CA CYS A 37 -20.31 -34.81 15.67
C CYS A 37 -20.09 -33.30 15.62
N ARG A 38 -19.61 -32.81 14.47
CA ARG A 38 -19.64 -31.37 14.16
C ARG A 38 -21.07 -30.87 13.89
N PRO A 39 -21.36 -29.57 14.07
CA PRO A 39 -22.64 -28.98 13.70
C PRO A 39 -23.03 -29.24 12.24
N SER A 40 -22.08 -29.26 11.31
CA SER A 40 -22.34 -29.53 9.90
C SER A 40 -22.50 -30.99 9.49
N CYS A 41 -22.43 -31.93 10.45
CA CYS A 41 -22.35 -33.35 10.15
C CYS A 41 -23.53 -33.82 9.27
N PRO A 42 -23.27 -34.56 8.17
CA PRO A 42 -24.34 -35.01 7.28
C PRO A 42 -25.17 -36.16 7.88
N ALA A 43 -24.81 -36.68 9.06
CA ALA A 43 -25.53 -37.76 9.74
C ALA A 43 -27.02 -37.44 9.96
N ARG A 44 -27.80 -38.51 10.19
CA ARG A 44 -29.24 -38.40 10.46
C ARG A 44 -29.46 -37.62 11.75
N LYS A 45 -30.49 -36.76 11.75
CA LYS A 45 -30.81 -35.91 12.90
C LYS A 45 -31.15 -36.78 14.12
N PRO A 46 -30.43 -36.63 15.25
CA PRO A 46 -30.75 -37.33 16.49
C PRO A 46 -32.01 -36.72 17.14
N LEU A 47 -32.59 -37.42 18.11
CA LEU A 47 -33.66 -36.83 18.93
C LEU A 47 -33.08 -35.82 19.91
N ARG A 48 -33.71 -34.65 20.05
CA ARG A 48 -33.23 -33.56 20.92
C ARG A 48 -32.93 -34.00 22.36
N LYS A 49 -33.73 -34.92 22.90
CA LYS A 49 -33.56 -35.47 24.26
C LYS A 49 -32.26 -36.25 24.47
N ASN A 50 -31.63 -36.74 23.40
CA ASN A 50 -30.40 -37.52 23.45
C ASN A 50 -29.15 -36.67 23.17
N VAL A 51 -29.31 -35.35 23.07
CA VAL A 51 -28.27 -34.43 22.60
C VAL A 51 -27.81 -33.53 23.73
N VAL A 52 -26.49 -33.51 23.94
CA VAL A 52 -25.77 -32.57 24.79
C VAL A 52 -24.68 -31.90 23.94
N PHE A 53 -24.45 -30.61 24.15
CA PHE A 53 -23.41 -29.86 23.44
C PHE A 53 -22.16 -29.71 24.29
N TYR A 54 -21.00 -29.89 23.68
CA TYR A 54 -19.70 -29.73 24.32
C TYR A 54 -18.90 -28.66 23.58
N LEU A 55 -18.13 -27.86 24.30
CA LEU A 55 -17.31 -26.82 23.69
C LEU A 55 -16.12 -27.40 22.92
N THR A 56 -15.60 -28.56 23.33
CA THR A 56 -14.43 -29.18 22.72
C THR A 56 -14.64 -30.68 22.51
N CYS A 57 -13.90 -31.27 21.57
CA CYS A 57 -13.85 -32.72 21.36
C CYS A 57 -13.41 -33.45 22.64
N ALA A 58 -12.40 -32.92 23.33
CA ALA A 58 -11.90 -33.47 24.59
C ALA A 58 -12.98 -33.54 25.69
N ALA A 59 -13.86 -32.54 25.79
CA ALA A 59 -14.96 -32.56 26.76
C ALA A 59 -16.02 -33.62 26.42
N ALA A 60 -16.29 -33.86 25.14
CA ALA A 60 -17.18 -34.93 24.70
C ALA A 60 -16.57 -36.32 24.96
N GLU A 61 -15.26 -36.47 24.76
CA GLU A 61 -14.51 -37.70 25.04
C GLU A 61 -14.45 -38.03 26.53
N ALA A 62 -14.22 -37.02 27.37
CA ALA A 62 -14.29 -37.16 28.83
C ALA A 62 -15.68 -37.60 29.31
N ALA A 63 -16.74 -37.30 28.54
CA ALA A 63 -18.10 -37.78 28.77
C ALA A 63 -18.39 -39.18 28.18
N GLY A 64 -17.37 -39.88 27.69
CA GLY A 64 -17.46 -41.25 27.16
C GLY A 64 -17.92 -41.35 25.71
N LEU A 65 -17.93 -40.25 24.96
CA LEU A 65 -18.34 -40.24 23.55
C LEU A 65 -17.14 -40.46 22.63
N ARG A 66 -17.32 -41.21 21.54
CA ARG A 66 -16.32 -41.38 20.49
C ARG A 66 -16.56 -40.45 19.30
N PRO A 67 -15.50 -40.08 18.54
CA PRO A 67 -15.64 -39.27 17.34
C PRO A 67 -16.52 -39.95 16.29
N CYS A 68 -17.32 -39.14 15.60
CA CYS A 68 -18.07 -39.60 14.44
C CYS A 68 -17.14 -39.91 13.28
N LYS A 69 -17.14 -41.18 12.84
CA LYS A 69 -16.35 -41.63 11.69
C LYS A 69 -16.74 -40.97 10.35
N ARG A 70 -17.91 -40.31 10.29
CA ARG A 70 -18.42 -39.68 9.07
C ARG A 70 -17.98 -38.23 8.90
N CYS A 71 -17.93 -37.46 10.00
CA CYS A 71 -17.47 -36.07 9.96
C CYS A 71 -16.08 -35.87 10.59
N THR A 72 -15.50 -36.93 11.15
CA THR A 72 -14.17 -37.00 11.78
C THR A 72 -13.84 -35.73 12.57
N PRO A 73 -14.64 -35.43 13.62
CA PRO A 73 -14.69 -34.11 14.25
C PRO A 73 -13.35 -33.63 14.81
N GLU A 74 -12.48 -34.55 15.21
CA GLU A 74 -11.10 -34.34 15.70
C GLU A 74 -10.08 -33.91 14.64
N THR A 75 -10.28 -34.29 13.38
CA THR A 75 -9.33 -33.95 12.30
C THR A 75 -9.59 -32.54 11.81
N ILE A 76 -8.64 -31.59 11.86
CA ILE A 76 -8.81 -30.30 11.16
C ILE A 76 -9.37 -30.59 9.76
N ALA A 77 -10.48 -29.94 9.38
CA ALA A 77 -11.14 -30.25 8.12
C ALA A 77 -10.10 -30.20 7.00
N PRO A 78 -10.06 -31.15 6.04
CA PRO A 78 -9.07 -31.15 4.98
C PRO A 78 -8.94 -29.80 4.27
N ASP A 79 -10.06 -29.10 4.13
CA ASP A 79 -10.18 -27.72 3.68
C ASP A 79 -9.40 -26.73 4.55
N GLU A 80 -9.60 -26.74 5.86
CA GLU A 80 -8.96 -25.82 6.81
C GLU A 80 -7.46 -26.09 6.92
N GLN A 81 -7.05 -27.37 6.92
CA GLN A 81 -5.65 -27.77 6.86
C GLN A 81 -4.98 -27.31 5.56
N ALA A 82 -5.68 -27.38 4.43
CA ALA A 82 -5.21 -26.85 3.16
C ALA A 82 -5.08 -25.32 3.21
N VAL A 83 -6.02 -24.60 3.82
CA VAL A 83 -5.93 -23.13 4.00
C VAL A 83 -4.72 -22.77 4.87
N LEU A 84 -4.51 -23.45 5.99
CA LEU A 84 -3.36 -23.18 6.87
C LEU A 84 -2.03 -23.45 6.17
N ARG A 85 -1.92 -24.56 5.42
CA ARG A 85 -0.74 -24.84 4.58
C ARG A 85 -0.52 -23.77 3.51
N CYS A 86 -1.59 -23.31 2.86
CA CYS A 86 -1.50 -22.18 1.93
C CYS A 86 -1.02 -20.90 2.62
N LEU A 87 -1.58 -20.54 3.78
CA LEU A 87 -1.19 -19.33 4.52
C LEU A 87 0.28 -19.35 4.91
N ASP A 88 0.80 -20.49 5.39
CA ASP A 88 2.21 -20.63 5.76
C ASP A 88 3.14 -20.47 4.54
N VAL A 89 2.81 -21.12 3.42
CA VAL A 89 3.57 -20.97 2.16
C VAL A 89 3.54 -19.53 1.67
N LEU A 90 2.38 -18.87 1.65
CA LEU A 90 2.24 -17.48 1.21
C LEU A 90 2.98 -16.50 2.12
N ARG A 91 3.01 -16.75 3.43
CA ARG A 91 3.77 -15.92 4.39
C ARG A 91 5.28 -16.14 4.27
N ARG A 92 5.77 -17.30 3.89
CA ARG A 92 7.23 -17.51 3.74
C ARG A 92 7.76 -17.18 2.36
N SER A 93 6.89 -17.15 1.35
CA SER A 93 7.30 -16.90 -0.03
C SER A 93 7.47 -15.40 -0.29
N GLU A 94 8.64 -15.04 -0.80
CA GLU A 94 8.94 -13.70 -1.28
C GLU A 94 8.24 -13.45 -2.64
N THR A 95 8.38 -14.38 -3.58
CA THR A 95 7.79 -14.26 -4.93
C THR A 95 6.38 -14.85 -5.03
N LEU A 96 5.56 -14.28 -5.92
CA LEU A 96 4.17 -14.69 -6.15
C LEU A 96 4.05 -16.20 -6.42
N VAL A 97 3.28 -16.88 -5.57
CA VAL A 97 3.02 -18.32 -5.71
C VAL A 97 1.78 -18.53 -6.57
N SER A 98 1.92 -19.28 -7.66
CA SER A 98 0.79 -19.58 -8.54
C SER A 98 -0.22 -20.49 -7.85
N LEU A 99 -1.50 -20.32 -8.20
CA LEU A 99 -2.58 -21.15 -7.68
C LEU A 99 -2.41 -22.64 -8.02
N GLY A 100 -1.80 -22.96 -9.17
CA GLY A 100 -1.43 -24.33 -9.54
C GLY A 100 -0.44 -24.96 -8.58
N LYS A 101 0.60 -24.22 -8.18
CA LYS A 101 1.60 -24.68 -7.22
C LYS A 101 1.00 -24.87 -5.82
N LEU A 102 0.11 -23.97 -5.40
CA LEU A 102 -0.64 -24.12 -4.14
C LEU A 102 -1.59 -25.33 -4.18
N GLY A 103 -2.19 -25.62 -5.34
CA GLY A 103 -3.02 -26.81 -5.56
C GLY A 103 -2.24 -28.11 -5.34
N VAL A 104 -1.05 -28.22 -5.92
CA VAL A 104 -0.15 -29.38 -5.73
C VAL A 104 0.23 -29.56 -4.26
N ILE A 105 0.59 -28.48 -3.56
CA ILE A 105 0.99 -28.52 -2.14
C ILE A 105 -0.16 -28.94 -1.23
N THR A 106 -1.39 -28.59 -1.58
CA THR A 106 -2.58 -28.88 -0.76
C THR A 106 -3.33 -30.15 -1.15
N GLY A 107 -2.99 -30.75 -2.30
CA GLY A 107 -3.71 -31.90 -2.85
C GLY A 107 -5.05 -31.53 -3.51
N TYR A 108 -5.30 -30.24 -3.77
CA TYR A 108 -6.56 -29.76 -4.34
C TYR A 108 -6.40 -29.21 -5.76
N SER A 109 -7.47 -29.30 -6.54
CA SER A 109 -7.54 -28.58 -7.81
C SER A 109 -7.50 -27.06 -7.57
N PRO A 110 -6.90 -26.27 -8.47
CA PRO A 110 -6.77 -24.82 -8.31
C PRO A 110 -8.09 -24.11 -8.02
N THR A 111 -9.14 -24.48 -8.74
CA THR A 111 -10.49 -23.91 -8.63
C THR A 111 -11.13 -24.23 -7.29
N HIS A 112 -10.95 -25.47 -6.79
CA HIS A 112 -11.46 -25.87 -5.49
C HIS A 112 -10.74 -25.15 -4.37
N LEU A 113 -9.41 -25.08 -4.43
CA LEU A 113 -8.57 -24.39 -3.46
C LEU A 113 -8.91 -22.89 -3.38
N GLN A 114 -9.08 -22.22 -4.51
CA GLN A 114 -9.46 -20.80 -4.54
C GLN A 114 -10.77 -20.54 -3.79
N ARG A 115 -11.78 -21.38 -4.01
CA ARG A 115 -13.08 -21.26 -3.34
C ARG A 115 -12.98 -21.52 -1.84
N VAL A 116 -12.25 -22.57 -1.45
CA VAL A 116 -12.03 -22.95 -0.05
C VAL A 116 -11.28 -21.84 0.71
N PHE A 117 -10.18 -21.34 0.14
CA PHE A 117 -9.37 -20.28 0.71
C PHE A 117 -10.14 -18.95 0.81
N LYS A 118 -10.82 -18.54 -0.26
CA LYS A 118 -11.62 -17.29 -0.25
C LYS A 118 -12.73 -17.31 0.80
N ARG A 119 -13.37 -18.46 1.01
CA ARG A 119 -14.39 -18.62 2.04
C ARG A 119 -13.83 -18.50 3.46
N ALA A 120 -12.61 -18.98 3.71
CA ALA A 120 -11.99 -18.96 5.03
C ALA A 120 -11.28 -17.64 5.36
N VAL A 121 -10.59 -17.04 4.39
CA VAL A 121 -9.71 -15.87 4.57
C VAL A 121 -10.39 -14.57 4.10
N GLY A 122 -11.51 -14.66 3.38
CA GLY A 122 -12.22 -13.52 2.77
C GLY A 122 -11.57 -13.00 1.48
N LEU A 123 -10.30 -13.34 1.22
CA LEU A 123 -9.54 -12.97 0.03
C LEU A 123 -9.13 -14.20 -0.78
N SER A 124 -8.92 -14.05 -2.09
CA SER A 124 -8.30 -15.13 -2.88
C SER A 124 -6.82 -15.32 -2.49
N PRO A 125 -6.21 -16.50 -2.71
CA PRO A 125 -4.78 -16.71 -2.41
C PRO A 125 -3.87 -15.65 -3.03
N ALA A 126 -4.12 -15.29 -4.30
CA ALA A 126 -3.35 -14.25 -4.99
C ALA A 126 -3.56 -12.86 -4.38
N ALA A 127 -4.80 -12.49 -4.01
CA ALA A 127 -5.08 -11.21 -3.38
C ALA A 127 -4.46 -11.11 -1.98
N TYR A 128 -4.51 -12.19 -1.20
CA TYR A 128 -3.89 -12.28 0.12
C TYR A 128 -2.35 -12.15 0.03
N HIS A 129 -1.73 -12.84 -0.93
CA HIS A 129 -0.28 -12.76 -1.11
C HIS A 129 0.18 -11.38 -1.58
N ARG A 130 -0.58 -10.74 -2.46
CA ARG A 130 -0.34 -9.34 -2.84
C ARG A 130 -0.46 -8.39 -1.65
N ALA A 131 -1.44 -8.60 -0.77
CA ALA A 131 -1.58 -7.78 0.44
C ALA A 131 -0.37 -7.93 1.38
N LEU A 132 0.11 -9.15 1.63
CA LEU A 132 1.32 -9.41 2.41
C LEU A 132 2.57 -8.73 1.81
N ARG A 133 2.72 -8.80 0.49
CA ARG A 133 3.85 -8.15 -0.21
C ARG A 133 3.76 -6.62 -0.14
N ARG A 134 2.55 -6.06 -0.16
CA ARG A 134 2.35 -4.62 0.06
C ARG A 134 2.69 -4.21 1.49
N GLU A 135 2.30 -5.00 2.48
CA GLU A 135 2.63 -4.78 3.89
C GLU A 135 4.14 -4.79 4.11
N ARG A 136 4.86 -5.80 3.57
CA ARG A 136 6.33 -5.85 3.62
C ARG A 136 7.01 -4.69 2.91
N ALA A 137 6.53 -4.32 1.72
CA ALA A 137 7.07 -3.16 1.02
C ALA A 137 6.87 -1.90 1.85
N SER A 138 5.70 -1.74 2.47
CA SER A 138 5.42 -0.62 3.38
C SER A 138 6.33 -0.64 4.61
N GLU A 139 6.57 -1.81 5.21
CA GLU A 139 7.48 -1.96 6.36
C GLU A 139 8.95 -1.69 5.99
N ALA A 140 9.42 -2.21 4.85
CA ALA A 140 10.78 -2.04 4.37
C ALA A 140 11.08 -0.59 3.93
N LEU A 141 10.10 0.07 3.31
CA LEU A 141 10.16 1.51 3.02
C LEU A 141 10.10 2.33 4.32
N SER A 142 9.38 1.82 5.32
CA SER A 142 9.33 2.46 6.64
C SER A 142 10.61 2.27 7.42
N SER A 143 11.42 1.22 7.19
CA SER A 143 12.67 0.95 7.92
C SER A 143 13.92 1.65 7.36
N GLY A 144 13.79 2.47 6.31
CA GLY A 144 14.88 3.30 5.79
C GLY A 144 15.87 2.57 4.86
N LEU A 145 15.49 1.40 4.33
CA LEU A 145 16.24 0.76 3.24
C LEU A 145 16.07 1.58 1.95
N ASN A 146 17.04 1.49 1.03
CA ASN A 146 16.84 2.05 -0.29
C ASN A 146 15.59 1.41 -0.94
N VAL A 147 14.83 2.22 -1.67
CA VAL A 147 13.51 1.84 -2.22
C VAL A 147 13.59 0.59 -3.09
N THR A 148 14.71 0.39 -3.78
CA THR A 148 14.96 -0.73 -4.67
C THR A 148 15.09 -2.05 -3.89
N ASP A 149 15.89 -2.06 -2.83
CA ASP A 149 16.14 -3.21 -1.97
C ASP A 149 14.92 -3.55 -1.10
N ALA A 150 14.16 -2.54 -0.70
CA ALA A 150 12.88 -2.70 -0.01
C ALA A 150 11.84 -3.43 -0.89
N LEU A 151 11.84 -3.16 -2.20
CA LEU A 151 10.93 -3.81 -3.14
C LEU A 151 11.39 -5.24 -3.51
N TYR A 152 12.70 -5.47 -3.60
CA TYR A 152 13.25 -6.82 -3.79
C TYR A 152 13.03 -7.71 -2.57
N SER A 153 13.26 -7.21 -1.35
CA SER A 153 12.99 -7.94 -0.09
C SER A 153 11.50 -8.19 0.16
N ALA A 154 10.62 -7.32 -0.36
CA ALA A 154 9.18 -7.58 -0.45
C ALA A 154 8.79 -8.55 -1.60
N GLY A 155 9.79 -9.08 -2.32
CA GLY A 155 9.67 -10.12 -3.31
C GLY A 155 9.07 -9.67 -4.64
N TYR A 156 9.17 -8.38 -4.98
CA TYR A 156 8.91 -7.87 -6.33
C TYR A 156 10.14 -8.10 -7.21
N SER A 157 9.92 -8.60 -8.42
CA SER A 157 10.96 -8.78 -9.43
C SER A 157 11.47 -7.46 -10.03
N GLY A 158 11.20 -6.33 -9.35
CA GLY A 158 11.49 -4.97 -9.78
C GLY A 158 10.36 -3.98 -9.50
N PRO A 159 10.66 -2.66 -9.44
CA PRO A 159 9.68 -1.62 -9.09
C PRO A 159 8.46 -1.58 -10.02
N SER A 160 8.65 -1.86 -11.32
CA SER A 160 7.60 -1.84 -12.34
C SER A 160 6.42 -2.78 -12.03
N ARG A 161 6.67 -3.98 -11.48
CA ARG A 161 5.64 -4.97 -11.13
C ARG A 161 4.81 -4.56 -9.91
N PHE A 162 5.40 -3.81 -8.97
CA PHE A 162 4.67 -3.24 -7.84
C PHE A 162 3.63 -2.24 -8.33
N TYR A 163 3.98 -1.37 -9.28
CA TYR A 163 3.05 -0.37 -9.82
C TYR A 163 1.97 -0.98 -10.73
N ASP A 164 2.31 -1.98 -11.55
CA ASP A 164 1.35 -2.68 -12.41
C ASP A 164 0.23 -3.37 -11.61
N GLU A 165 0.54 -3.96 -10.45
CA GLU A 165 -0.44 -4.66 -9.59
C GLU A 165 -1.27 -3.72 -8.69
N ASN A 166 -1.02 -2.40 -8.73
CA ASN A 166 -1.76 -1.38 -7.98
C ASN A 166 -2.57 -0.43 -8.89
N LYS A 167 -2.62 -0.70 -10.21
CA LYS A 167 -3.36 0.08 -11.23
C LYS A 167 -4.87 0.22 -10.96
N ASP A 168 -5.52 -0.76 -10.35
CA ASP A 168 -6.99 -0.79 -10.25
C ASP A 168 -7.57 0.03 -9.09
N ARG A 169 -6.73 0.67 -8.27
CA ARG A 169 -7.19 1.57 -7.20
C ARG A 169 -6.58 2.97 -7.22
N LEU A 170 -5.71 3.24 -8.18
CA LEU A 170 -5.01 4.51 -8.40
C LEU A 170 -4.84 4.64 -9.92
N GLY A 171 -5.54 5.61 -10.52
CA GLY A 171 -5.68 5.74 -11.98
C GLY A 171 -4.33 5.78 -12.74
N MET A 172 -4.28 5.02 -13.85
CA MET A 172 -3.52 5.15 -15.12
C MET A 172 -2.29 6.10 -15.19
N THR A 173 -1.13 5.90 -15.83
CA THR A 173 -0.24 4.81 -16.32
C THR A 173 1.16 5.44 -16.43
N ALA A 174 2.24 4.73 -16.05
CA ALA A 174 3.59 5.24 -15.77
C ALA A 174 4.60 5.31 -16.96
N SER A 175 4.18 5.07 -18.21
CA SER A 175 5.08 4.53 -19.26
C SER A 175 6.14 5.48 -19.87
N ALA A 176 5.94 6.79 -19.90
CA ALA A 176 6.93 7.73 -20.47
C ALA A 176 8.09 8.00 -19.51
N TRP A 177 7.76 8.14 -18.22
CA TRP A 177 8.72 8.43 -17.15
C TRP A 177 9.56 7.22 -16.79
N SER A 178 8.99 6.01 -16.83
CA SER A 178 9.71 4.76 -16.53
C SER A 178 10.73 4.35 -17.60
N ASN A 179 10.64 4.90 -18.81
CA ASN A 179 11.56 4.61 -19.92
C ASN A 179 12.53 5.77 -20.19
N GLY A 180 12.84 6.59 -19.18
CA GLY A 180 13.80 7.69 -19.31
C GLY A 180 13.34 8.80 -20.26
N GLY A 181 12.03 9.03 -20.39
CA GLY A 181 11.48 10.10 -21.22
C GLY A 181 11.36 9.78 -22.71
N ARG A 182 11.42 8.51 -23.11
CA ARG A 182 11.31 8.10 -24.51
C ARG A 182 10.08 8.70 -25.20
N GLY A 183 10.32 9.45 -26.27
CA GLY A 183 9.28 10.11 -27.07
C GLY A 183 8.74 11.41 -26.48
N ALA A 184 9.31 11.89 -25.37
CA ALA A 184 9.02 13.22 -24.84
C ALA A 184 10.04 14.23 -25.37
N VAL A 185 9.55 15.43 -25.70
CA VAL A 185 10.38 16.61 -25.92
C VAL A 185 10.35 17.43 -24.64
N ILE A 186 11.52 17.64 -24.04
CA ILE A 186 11.66 18.43 -22.82
C ILE A 186 12.41 19.71 -23.19
N ARG A 187 11.72 20.84 -23.05
CA ARG A 187 12.37 22.15 -23.15
C ARG A 187 12.92 22.54 -21.81
N TYR A 188 14.17 22.98 -21.77
CA TYR A 188 14.82 23.37 -20.52
C TYR A 188 15.58 24.69 -20.67
N LYS A 189 15.82 25.35 -19.54
CA LYS A 189 16.78 26.44 -19.41
C LYS A 189 17.26 26.54 -17.97
N VAL A 190 18.53 26.87 -17.78
CA VAL A 190 19.04 27.33 -16.48
C VAL A 190 18.83 28.83 -16.42
N ALA A 191 18.02 29.29 -15.47
CA ALA A 191 17.73 30.69 -15.23
C ALA A 191 18.40 31.15 -13.94
N ASP A 192 18.92 32.37 -13.95
CA ASP A 192 19.42 32.99 -12.73
C ASP A 192 18.23 33.44 -11.86
N THR A 193 18.28 33.07 -10.59
CA THR A 193 17.35 33.55 -9.55
C THR A 193 18.17 34.13 -8.40
N SER A 194 17.55 34.94 -7.56
CA SER A 194 18.18 35.48 -6.35
C SER A 194 18.54 34.41 -5.31
N LEU A 195 18.01 33.19 -5.46
CA LEU A 195 18.34 32.00 -4.66
C LEU A 195 19.47 31.15 -5.29
N GLY A 196 19.98 31.55 -6.46
CA GLY A 196 20.98 30.84 -7.24
C GLY A 196 20.46 30.35 -8.61
N PRO A 197 21.33 29.74 -9.43
CA PRO A 197 20.94 29.21 -10.73
C PRO A 197 19.94 28.06 -10.56
N MET A 198 18.88 28.11 -11.34
CA MET A 198 17.78 27.16 -11.26
C MET A 198 17.46 26.56 -12.62
N LEU A 199 17.47 25.24 -12.70
CA LEU A 199 17.03 24.50 -13.87
C LEU A 199 15.50 24.49 -13.91
N VAL A 200 14.94 24.94 -15.03
CA VAL A 200 13.53 24.79 -15.36
C VAL A 200 13.43 23.88 -16.56
N ALA A 201 12.65 22.80 -16.45
CA ALA A 201 12.35 21.92 -17.58
C ALA A 201 10.86 21.60 -17.66
N ALA A 202 10.32 21.59 -18.88
CA ALA A 202 8.92 21.36 -19.14
C ALA A 202 8.68 20.51 -20.39
N THR A 203 7.63 19.71 -20.33
CA THR A 203 7.04 19.02 -21.48
C THR A 203 5.95 19.88 -22.11
N ASP A 204 5.25 19.36 -23.12
CA ASP A 204 4.02 19.94 -23.67
C ASP A 204 2.87 20.02 -22.64
N LYS A 205 2.94 19.24 -21.55
CA LYS A 205 1.91 19.19 -20.50
C LYS A 205 2.15 20.14 -19.35
N GLY A 206 3.40 20.51 -19.07
CA GLY A 206 3.74 21.37 -17.95
C GLY A 206 5.17 21.21 -17.44
N VAL A 207 5.47 21.88 -16.33
CA VAL A 207 6.78 21.84 -15.66
C VAL A 207 7.00 20.45 -15.09
N CYS A 208 8.10 19.83 -15.51
CA CYS A 208 8.44 18.44 -15.19
C CYS A 208 9.68 18.38 -14.27
N ARG A 209 10.52 19.42 -14.29
CA ARG A 209 11.66 19.61 -13.38
C ARG A 209 11.82 21.08 -13.00
N LEU A 210 12.04 21.33 -11.72
CA LEU A 210 12.41 22.62 -11.19
C LEU A 210 13.33 22.40 -9.98
N SER A 211 14.61 22.72 -10.14
CA SER A 211 15.66 22.33 -9.18
C SER A 211 16.83 23.31 -9.16
N PHE A 212 17.35 23.56 -7.96
CA PHE A 212 18.58 24.33 -7.78
C PHE A 212 19.81 23.44 -8.02
N ALA A 213 20.88 24.04 -8.52
CA ALA A 213 22.18 23.39 -8.71
C ALA A 213 22.15 22.12 -9.61
N GLU A 214 21.17 22.02 -10.50
CA GLU A 214 21.18 21.05 -11.61
C GLU A 214 21.41 21.78 -12.93
N ASP A 215 22.06 21.09 -13.86
CA ASP A 215 22.34 21.58 -15.20
C ASP A 215 21.76 20.60 -16.25
N ARG A 216 22.11 20.82 -17.51
CA ARG A 216 21.75 19.93 -18.62
C ARG A 216 22.20 18.48 -18.38
N ASN A 217 23.38 18.26 -17.83
CA ASN A 217 23.94 16.92 -17.66
C ASN A 217 23.12 16.10 -16.65
N GLU A 218 22.70 16.72 -15.56
CA GLU A 218 21.80 16.08 -14.59
C GLU A 218 20.41 15.81 -15.20
N LEU A 219 19.92 16.69 -16.06
CA LEU A 219 18.68 16.47 -16.79
C LEU A 219 18.79 15.29 -17.77
N GLU A 220 19.89 15.16 -18.51
CA GLU A 220 20.17 14.04 -19.41
C GLU A 220 20.26 12.71 -18.66
N LYS A 221 20.92 12.67 -17.50
CA LYS A 221 20.96 11.46 -16.66
C LYS A 221 19.58 11.02 -16.20
N ARG A 222 18.68 11.98 -15.94
CA ARG A 222 17.29 11.71 -15.51
C ARG A 222 16.41 11.28 -16.68
N PHE A 223 16.59 11.88 -17.85
CA PHE A 223 15.80 11.64 -19.05
C PHE A 223 16.66 11.21 -20.25
N PRO A 224 17.36 10.06 -20.15
CA PRO A 224 18.35 9.65 -21.16
C PRO A 224 17.77 9.34 -22.54
N ASN A 225 16.44 9.20 -22.65
CA ASN A 225 15.73 8.91 -23.89
C ASN A 225 14.79 10.05 -24.34
N ALA A 226 14.78 11.19 -23.64
CA ALA A 226 14.03 12.37 -24.06
C ALA A 226 14.85 13.21 -25.05
N GLU A 227 14.15 13.94 -25.92
CA GLU A 227 14.76 15.00 -26.70
C GLU A 227 14.84 16.26 -25.85
N LEU A 228 16.05 16.73 -25.54
CA LEU A 228 16.26 17.94 -24.75
C LEU A 228 16.52 19.14 -25.65
N ILE A 229 15.70 20.18 -25.54
CA ILE A 229 15.81 21.41 -26.32
C ILE A 229 16.02 22.58 -25.35
N GLU A 230 17.07 23.37 -25.56
CA GLU A 230 17.30 24.55 -24.73
C GLU A 230 16.44 25.73 -25.22
N GLY A 231 15.58 26.25 -24.35
CA GLY A 231 14.72 27.40 -24.63
C GLY A 231 13.60 27.13 -25.65
N GLY A 232 13.22 28.17 -26.39
CA GLY A 232 12.13 28.17 -27.37
C GLY A 232 11.04 29.19 -27.05
N ALA A 233 10.43 29.78 -28.09
CA ALA A 233 9.48 30.89 -27.94
C ALA A 233 8.25 30.53 -27.07
N GLU A 234 7.71 29.32 -27.23
CA GLU A 234 6.57 28.83 -26.43
C GLU A 234 6.95 28.58 -24.96
N PHE A 235 8.22 28.20 -24.71
CA PHE A 235 8.73 27.94 -23.36
C PHE A 235 9.09 29.24 -22.61
N SER A 236 9.47 30.31 -23.32
CA SER A 236 9.89 31.58 -22.71
C SER A 236 8.86 32.18 -21.76
N LYS A 237 7.55 32.06 -22.06
CA LYS A 237 6.50 32.54 -21.16
C LYS A 237 6.43 31.70 -19.88
N MET A 238 6.38 30.38 -20.01
CA MET A 238 6.36 29.46 -18.86
C MET A 238 7.60 29.64 -17.98
N LEU A 239 8.77 29.83 -18.59
CA LEU A 239 10.00 30.13 -17.87
C LEU A 239 9.88 31.41 -17.03
N ALA A 240 9.35 32.49 -17.60
CA ALA A 240 9.16 33.74 -16.87
C ALA A 240 8.18 33.59 -15.70
N ASP A 241 7.06 32.89 -15.91
CA ASP A 241 6.08 32.60 -14.85
C ASP A 241 6.69 31.77 -13.72
N VAL A 242 7.51 30.76 -14.05
CA VAL A 242 8.22 29.92 -13.07
C VAL A 242 9.26 30.72 -12.30
N VAL A 243 10.07 31.54 -12.97
CA VAL A 243 11.06 32.39 -12.28
C VAL A 243 10.36 33.37 -11.34
N ALA A 244 9.26 34.00 -11.78
CA ALA A 244 8.46 34.87 -10.92
C ALA A 244 7.90 34.11 -9.69
N ALA A 245 7.43 32.87 -9.88
CA ALA A 245 6.95 32.01 -8.80
C ALA A 245 8.04 31.64 -7.79
N VAL A 246 9.28 31.52 -8.24
CA VAL A 246 10.45 31.26 -7.39
C VAL A 246 10.86 32.50 -6.60
N GLU A 247 10.83 33.67 -7.25
CA GLU A 247 11.17 34.94 -6.61
C GLU A 247 10.13 35.38 -5.59
N GLN A 248 8.84 35.15 -5.89
CA GLN A 248 7.69 35.47 -5.05
C GLN A 248 6.88 34.21 -4.72
N PRO A 249 7.42 33.32 -3.86
CA PRO A 249 6.73 32.10 -3.50
C PRO A 249 5.37 32.40 -2.86
N GLY A 250 4.33 31.68 -3.28
CA GLY A 250 2.96 31.85 -2.79
C GLY A 250 2.07 32.83 -3.57
N HIS A 251 2.63 33.64 -4.47
CA HIS A 251 1.88 34.61 -5.30
C HIS A 251 1.81 34.20 -6.79
N ALA A 252 2.14 32.95 -7.10
CA ALA A 252 2.30 32.49 -8.48
C ALA A 252 0.97 32.19 -9.19
N PRO A 253 0.86 32.47 -10.50
CA PRO A 253 -0.25 32.00 -11.32
C PRO A 253 -0.29 30.47 -11.39
N HIS A 254 -1.42 29.90 -11.84
CA HIS A 254 -1.55 28.46 -12.03
C HIS A 254 -0.57 27.97 -13.13
N ILE A 255 0.57 27.40 -12.71
CA ILE A 255 1.55 26.77 -13.59
C ILE A 255 1.23 25.27 -13.68
N PRO A 256 0.97 24.73 -14.89
CA PRO A 256 0.70 23.31 -15.05
C PRO A 256 1.95 22.49 -14.72
N LEU A 257 1.78 21.40 -13.98
CA LEU A 257 2.85 20.48 -13.58
C LEU A 257 2.67 19.15 -14.31
N ASP A 258 3.75 18.62 -14.87
CA ASP A 258 3.84 17.26 -15.40
C ASP A 258 4.82 16.48 -14.54
N VAL A 259 4.39 16.14 -13.33
CA VAL A 259 5.16 15.32 -12.40
C VAL A 259 4.48 13.99 -12.18
N LYS A 260 5.28 12.94 -12.04
CA LYS A 260 4.80 11.60 -11.72
C LYS A 260 5.66 10.98 -10.63
N GLY A 261 4.99 10.37 -9.67
CA GLY A 261 5.64 9.71 -8.55
C GLY A 261 4.99 8.36 -8.27
N THR A 262 5.35 7.76 -7.15
CA THR A 262 4.51 6.72 -6.57
C THR A 262 3.18 7.33 -6.12
N ALA A 263 2.12 6.54 -5.99
CA ALA A 263 0.85 7.05 -5.47
C ALA A 263 0.98 7.71 -4.10
N PHE A 264 1.89 7.22 -3.25
CA PHE A 264 2.15 7.86 -1.96
C PHE A 264 2.92 9.18 -2.11
N GLN A 265 3.86 9.27 -3.06
CA GLN A 265 4.52 10.54 -3.38
C GLN A 265 3.54 11.57 -3.93
N GLU A 266 2.69 11.17 -4.88
CA GLU A 266 1.67 12.06 -5.44
C GLU A 266 0.69 12.54 -4.37
N ALA A 267 0.23 11.65 -3.49
CA ALA A 267 -0.61 12.04 -2.35
C ALA A 267 0.11 13.01 -1.41
N VAL A 268 1.38 12.78 -1.09
CA VAL A 268 2.19 13.71 -0.28
C VAL A 268 2.31 15.05 -1.00
N TRP A 269 2.69 15.08 -2.28
CA TRP A 269 2.86 16.30 -3.05
C TRP A 269 1.56 17.11 -3.19
N GLU A 270 0.42 16.41 -3.32
CA GLU A 270 -0.90 17.05 -3.27
C GLU A 270 -1.10 17.74 -1.92
N GLN A 271 -0.81 17.07 -0.80
CA GLN A 271 -0.87 17.70 0.53
C GLN A 271 0.11 18.87 0.69
N LEU A 272 1.31 18.79 0.11
CA LEU A 272 2.26 19.92 0.12
C LEU A 272 1.64 21.15 -0.54
N ARG A 273 0.98 20.98 -1.70
CA ARG A 273 0.35 22.08 -2.44
C ARG A 273 -0.82 22.73 -1.69
N GLN A 274 -1.42 22.02 -0.74
CA GLN A 274 -2.50 22.55 0.09
C GLN A 274 -1.99 23.39 1.28
N ILE A 275 -0.69 23.37 1.60
CA ILE A 275 -0.15 24.19 2.68
C ILE A 275 -0.17 25.66 2.22
N PRO A 276 -0.87 26.58 2.90
CA PRO A 276 -0.88 27.99 2.52
C PRO A 276 0.52 28.64 2.61
N PRO A 277 0.81 29.69 1.81
CA PRO A 277 2.02 30.49 1.99
C PRO A 277 2.10 31.06 3.41
N GLY A 278 3.29 31.05 4.00
CA GLY A 278 3.54 31.53 5.36
C GLY A 278 3.21 30.53 6.45
N GLU A 279 2.52 29.43 6.12
CA GLU A 279 2.26 28.31 7.03
C GLU A 279 3.26 27.17 6.85
N THR A 280 3.42 26.39 7.92
CA THR A 280 4.20 25.15 7.90
C THR A 280 3.39 23.97 8.40
N ARG A 281 3.81 22.76 8.01
CA ARG A 281 3.29 21.49 8.54
C ARG A 281 4.44 20.57 8.91
N SER A 282 4.22 19.67 9.86
CA SER A 282 5.18 18.64 10.22
C SER A 282 5.11 17.44 9.27
N TYR A 283 6.20 16.67 9.16
CA TYR A 283 6.20 15.40 8.42
C TYR A 283 5.11 14.43 8.90
N ALA A 284 4.76 14.46 10.19
CA ALA A 284 3.72 13.62 10.75
C ALA A 284 2.32 14.02 10.28
N GLU A 285 2.04 15.34 10.24
CA GLU A 285 0.78 15.86 9.71
C GLU A 285 0.63 15.56 8.23
N ILE A 286 1.71 15.69 7.44
CA ILE A 286 1.71 15.33 6.02
C ILE A 286 1.45 13.84 5.82
N ALA A 287 2.08 12.97 6.60
CA ALA A 287 1.85 11.52 6.52
C ALA A 287 0.39 11.17 6.85
N ALA A 288 -0.18 11.78 7.89
CA ALA A 288 -1.58 11.59 8.28
C ALA A 288 -2.55 12.08 7.19
N ALA A 289 -2.32 13.29 6.67
CA ALA A 289 -3.15 13.88 5.61
C ALA A 289 -3.05 13.11 4.28
N ALA A 290 -1.88 12.52 3.98
CA ALA A 290 -1.69 11.62 2.83
C ALA A 290 -2.29 10.21 3.04
N GLY A 291 -2.98 9.97 4.17
CA GLY A 291 -3.74 8.75 4.43
C GLY A 291 -2.98 7.65 5.17
N ASN A 292 -1.75 7.90 5.64
CA ASN A 292 -0.99 6.94 6.44
C ASN A 292 -0.22 7.62 7.60
N PRO A 293 -0.85 7.80 8.77
CA PRO A 293 -0.22 8.46 9.93
C PRO A 293 1.08 7.81 10.42
N LYS A 294 1.31 6.53 10.13
CA LYS A 294 2.54 5.81 10.52
C LYS A 294 3.71 6.05 9.56
N ALA A 295 3.46 6.61 8.39
CA ALA A 295 4.44 6.74 7.30
C ALA A 295 5.28 8.04 7.35
N VAL A 296 5.62 8.53 8.54
CA VAL A 296 6.33 9.81 8.73
C VAL A 296 7.67 9.86 7.98
N ARG A 297 8.47 8.78 8.07
CA ARG A 297 9.76 8.69 7.35
C ARG A 297 9.57 8.68 5.84
N ALA A 298 8.60 7.92 5.35
CA ALA A 298 8.28 7.86 3.91
C ALA A 298 7.78 9.21 3.39
N ALA A 299 7.00 9.97 4.19
CA ALA A 299 6.58 11.32 3.85
C ALA A 299 7.79 12.27 3.72
N GLY A 300 8.79 12.13 4.60
CA GLY A 300 10.07 12.84 4.47
C GLY A 300 10.82 12.50 3.18
N SER A 301 10.90 11.21 2.81
CA SER A 301 11.49 10.78 1.54
C SER A 301 10.72 11.29 0.32
N ALA A 302 9.38 11.28 0.37
CA ALA A 302 8.53 11.82 -0.69
C ALA A 302 8.69 13.34 -0.84
N ASN A 303 8.81 14.07 0.27
CA ASN A 303 9.10 15.51 0.29
C ASN A 303 10.45 15.82 -0.37
N GLY A 304 11.49 15.02 -0.07
CA GLY A 304 12.81 15.15 -0.70
C GLY A 304 12.86 14.74 -2.16
N ALA A 305 11.97 13.84 -2.59
CA ALA A 305 11.86 13.39 -3.98
C ALA A 305 11.09 14.35 -4.90
N ASN A 306 10.64 15.51 -4.39
CA ASN A 306 9.95 16.51 -5.17
C ASN A 306 10.81 16.97 -6.37
N SER A 307 10.30 16.76 -7.59
CA SER A 307 10.97 17.15 -8.83
C SER A 307 10.74 18.60 -9.24
N VAL A 308 9.77 19.29 -8.63
CA VAL A 308 9.44 20.69 -8.95
C VAL A 308 9.43 21.56 -7.68
N ALA A 309 10.63 21.89 -7.21
CA ALA A 309 10.84 22.70 -6.01
C ALA A 309 10.10 24.04 -6.10
N VAL A 310 9.71 24.60 -4.96
CA VAL A 310 8.92 25.85 -4.84
C VAL A 310 7.47 25.74 -5.35
N LEU A 311 7.23 25.23 -6.56
CA LEU A 311 5.87 25.02 -7.10
C LEU A 311 5.11 23.92 -6.36
N ILE A 312 5.80 22.84 -6.00
CA ILE A 312 5.38 21.95 -4.92
C ILE A 312 6.17 22.39 -3.69
N PRO A 313 5.52 22.98 -2.66
CA PRO A 313 6.22 23.73 -1.62
C PRO A 313 6.77 22.81 -0.51
N CYS A 314 7.72 21.94 -0.87
CA CYS A 314 8.38 21.02 0.06
C CYS A 314 9.22 21.72 1.15
N HIS A 315 9.52 23.01 0.97
CA HIS A 315 10.15 23.88 1.97
C HIS A 315 9.21 24.24 3.13
N ARG A 316 7.88 24.12 2.97
CA ARG A 316 6.89 24.37 4.05
C ARG A 316 6.77 23.24 5.07
N VAL A 317 7.48 22.12 4.86
CA VAL A 317 7.45 20.99 5.80
C VAL A 317 8.63 21.02 6.77
N VAL A 318 8.35 21.04 8.07
CA VAL A 318 9.36 21.11 9.15
C VAL A 318 9.30 19.88 10.05
N ARG A 319 10.25 19.74 10.98
CA ARG A 319 10.16 18.71 12.02
C ARG A 319 9.09 19.10 13.05
N SER A 320 8.58 18.12 13.79
CA SER A 320 7.55 18.34 14.82
C SER A 320 8.02 19.21 15.99
N ASP A 321 9.33 19.38 16.18
CA ASP A 321 9.94 20.29 17.15
C ASP A 321 10.09 21.74 16.63
N GLY A 322 9.61 22.03 15.42
CA GLY A 322 9.74 23.32 14.76
C GLY A 322 11.10 23.55 14.07
N SER A 323 12.07 22.65 14.21
CA SER A 323 13.34 22.77 13.48
C SER A 323 13.15 22.49 11.98
N LEU A 324 13.95 23.14 11.14
CA LEU A 324 13.75 23.15 9.69
C LEU A 324 13.79 21.78 9.02
N GLY A 325 14.43 20.77 9.59
CA GLY A 325 14.65 19.52 8.84
C GLY A 325 15.78 19.65 7.80
N GLY A 326 15.95 18.62 6.98
CA GLY A 326 16.75 18.69 5.77
C GLY A 326 15.99 19.34 4.61
N TYR A 327 16.73 19.79 3.60
CA TYR A 327 16.20 20.25 2.32
C TYR A 327 17.12 19.76 1.21
N ALA A 328 16.54 19.31 0.09
CA ALA A 328 17.32 18.74 -1.02
C ALA A 328 18.34 19.74 -1.61
N TYR A 329 18.10 21.04 -1.43
CA TYR A 329 18.91 22.12 -1.99
C TYR A 329 19.61 22.98 -0.93
N GLY A 330 19.73 22.49 0.31
CA GLY A 330 20.37 23.22 1.42
C GLY A 330 19.41 24.00 2.31
N THR A 331 19.73 24.10 3.60
CA THR A 331 18.87 24.71 4.61
C THR A 331 18.75 26.23 4.45
N GLU A 332 19.72 26.87 3.83
CA GLU A 332 19.78 28.30 3.57
C GLU A 332 18.66 28.71 2.59
N ILE A 333 18.51 27.97 1.48
CA ILE A 333 17.43 28.21 0.49
C ILE A 333 16.07 28.00 1.14
N LYS A 334 15.93 26.96 1.97
CA LYS A 334 14.67 26.70 2.68
C LYS A 334 14.28 27.84 3.64
N GLN A 335 15.25 28.36 4.39
CA GLN A 335 15.03 29.50 5.30
C GLN A 335 14.59 30.74 4.53
N GLU A 336 15.27 31.06 3.43
CA GLU A 336 14.96 32.24 2.64
C GLU A 336 13.60 32.13 1.97
N LEU A 337 13.22 30.96 1.43
CA LEU A 337 11.88 30.72 0.89
C LEU A 337 10.79 30.91 1.96
N LEU A 338 10.97 30.35 3.16
CA LEU A 338 10.03 30.53 4.26
C LEU A 338 9.92 31.99 4.69
N LYS A 339 11.04 32.72 4.69
CA LYS A 339 11.08 34.15 5.03
C LYS A 339 10.30 34.98 4.02
N ARG A 340 10.46 34.72 2.72
CA ARG A 340 9.73 35.44 1.64
C ARG A 340 8.23 35.21 1.64
N GLU A 341 7.78 34.11 2.25
CA GLU A 341 6.36 33.80 2.39
C GLU A 341 5.73 34.40 3.65
N GLN A 342 6.53 34.88 4.61
CA GLN A 342 5.98 35.63 5.73
C GLN A 342 5.43 36.96 5.22
N PRO A 343 4.25 37.40 5.68
CA PRO A 343 3.80 38.76 5.41
C PRO A 343 4.86 39.74 5.92
N ASP A 344 5.19 40.76 5.14
CA ASP A 344 5.93 41.90 5.67
C ASP A 344 5.17 42.41 6.91
N GLY A 345 5.86 42.43 8.06
CA GLY A 345 5.31 42.93 9.32
C GLY A 345 4.92 44.39 9.26
#